data_AF-A0A3P7YQ81-F1
#
_entry.id   AF-A0A3P7YQ81-F1
#
_cell.length_a   1.000
_cell.length_b   1.000
_cell.length_c   1.000
_cell.angle_alpha   90.00
_cell.angle_beta   90.00
_cell.angle_gamma   90.00
#
_symmetry.space_group_name_H-M   'P 1'
#
loop_
_entity.id
_entity.type
_entity.pdbx_description
1 polymer ?
#
loop_
_entity_poly.entity_id
_entity_poly.type
_entity_poly.pdbx_seq_one_letter_code
_entity_poly.pdbx_strand_id
1 'polypeptide(L)'
;MLGSFSDLGGIPVNQGTIEARLPQLGFHAVHGQNIVLQKGGRVARRKESFCKGLAFSNRPVTVNENVCIRLTEVSTSWSGVLRFGVTNVDPETYRTIQVPK
;
A
#
# COMPACT_ATOMS: atom_id res chain seq x y z
N MET A 1 -15.62 9.05 -14.50
CA MET A 1 -14.71 8.09 -15.14
C MET A 1 -13.33 8.73 -15.13
N LEU A 2 -12.54 8.52 -14.07
CA LEU A 2 -11.17 9.05 -14.00
C LEU A 2 -10.22 7.97 -14.52
N GLY A 3 -9.35 8.39 -15.44
CA GLY A 3 -8.55 7.57 -16.33
C GLY A 3 -7.76 6.46 -15.63
N SER A 4 -7.55 5.39 -16.40
CA SER A 4 -6.50 4.43 -16.14
C SER A 4 -5.17 5.18 -15.91
N PHE A 5 -4.30 4.66 -15.04
CA PHE A 5 -2.97 5.26 -14.77
C PHE A 5 -2.05 5.34 -16.01
N SER A 6 -2.52 4.89 -17.17
CA SER A 6 -1.92 5.05 -18.49
C SER A 6 -1.74 6.51 -18.94
N ASP A 7 -2.38 7.49 -18.29
CA ASP A 7 -2.33 8.90 -18.72
C ASP A 7 -1.00 9.62 -18.38
N LEU A 8 -0.05 8.97 -17.69
CA LEU A 8 1.30 9.51 -17.42
C LEU A 8 2.31 9.27 -18.56
N GLY A 9 1.85 9.18 -19.81
CA GLY A 9 2.75 9.18 -20.98
C GLY A 9 3.76 8.02 -21.02
N GLY A 10 3.38 6.83 -20.56
CA GLY A 10 4.25 5.64 -20.59
C GLY A 10 5.17 5.44 -19.37
N ILE A 11 5.12 6.35 -18.39
CA ILE A 11 5.86 6.20 -17.13
C ILE A 11 5.29 5.00 -16.33
N PRO A 12 6.14 4.05 -15.85
CA PRO A 12 5.71 3.01 -14.92
C PRO A 12 5.11 3.62 -13.66
N VAL A 13 3.91 3.18 -13.30
CA VAL A 13 3.30 3.46 -12.01
C VAL A 13 3.24 2.19 -11.22
N ASN A 14 3.74 2.20 -9.98
CA ASN A 14 3.77 1.05 -9.09
C ASN A 14 4.52 -0.16 -9.69
N GLN A 15 5.46 0.04 -10.61
CA GLN A 15 6.16 -1.03 -11.35
C GLN A 15 7.67 -0.75 -11.47
N GLY A 16 8.25 -0.10 -10.47
CA GLY A 16 9.65 0.32 -10.48
C GLY A 16 9.87 1.58 -11.32
N THR A 17 11.04 1.68 -11.94
CA THR A 17 11.43 2.81 -12.78
C THR A 17 11.42 2.41 -14.26
N ILE A 18 11.72 3.36 -15.15
CA ILE A 18 11.87 3.06 -16.59
C ILE A 18 13.06 2.11 -16.81
N GLU A 19 14.14 2.30 -16.05
CA GLU A 19 15.39 1.53 -16.15
C GLU A 19 15.28 0.15 -15.47
N ALA A 20 14.48 0.05 -14.41
CA ALA A 20 14.30 -1.18 -13.64
C ALA A 20 12.81 -1.46 -13.43
N ARG A 21 12.22 -2.21 -14.38
CA ARG A 21 10.84 -2.70 -14.27
C ARG A 21 10.76 -3.77 -13.20
N LEU A 22 9.86 -3.56 -12.25
CA LEU A 22 9.60 -4.49 -11.16
C LEU A 22 8.17 -5.03 -11.23
N PRO A 23 7.89 -6.16 -10.57
CA PRO A 23 6.53 -6.63 -10.39
C PRO A 23 5.63 -5.52 -9.83
N GLN A 24 4.36 -5.61 -10.17
CA GLN A 24 3.35 -4.68 -9.70
C GLN A 24 3.36 -4.56 -8.16
N LEU A 25 3.53 -3.35 -7.66
CA LEU A 25 3.44 -3.03 -6.24
C LEU A 25 2.03 -3.35 -5.75
N GLY A 26 1.99 -4.09 -4.65
CA GLY A 26 0.80 -4.40 -3.88
C GLY A 26 1.10 -4.25 -2.39
N PHE A 27 0.20 -4.78 -1.57
CA PHE A 27 0.31 -4.79 -0.12
C PHE A 27 0.90 -6.11 0.37
N HIS A 28 1.84 -6.03 1.30
CA HIS A 28 2.52 -7.17 1.90
C HIS A 28 1.55 -8.00 2.75
N ALA A 29 1.77 -9.32 2.81
CA ALA A 29 0.95 -10.24 3.62
C ALA A 29 1.04 -9.96 5.12
N VAL A 30 2.16 -9.37 5.57
CA VAL A 30 2.28 -8.84 6.94
C VAL A 30 1.62 -7.46 6.98
N HIS A 31 0.62 -7.30 7.85
CA HIS A 31 -0.14 -6.07 8.03
C HIS A 31 -0.80 -6.03 9.41
N GLY A 32 -1.41 -4.90 9.74
CA GLY A 32 -2.15 -4.72 10.98
C GLY A 32 -3.37 -5.64 11.10
N GLN A 33 -3.74 -5.95 12.34
CA GLN A 33 -4.85 -6.86 12.67
C GLN A 33 -6.20 -6.42 12.07
N ASN A 34 -6.38 -5.13 11.84
CA ASN A 34 -7.62 -4.57 11.30
C ASN A 34 -7.56 -4.35 9.79
N ILE A 35 -6.50 -4.80 9.11
CA ILE A 35 -6.40 -4.79 7.66
C ILE A 35 -6.80 -6.15 7.09
N VAL A 36 -7.57 -6.10 6.00
CA VAL A 36 -7.89 -7.24 5.15
C VAL A 36 -7.37 -6.95 3.76
N LEU A 37 -6.57 -7.85 3.21
CA LEU A 37 -6.12 -7.78 1.83
C LEU A 37 -7.17 -8.36 0.88
N GLN A 38 -7.40 -7.66 -0.22
CA GLN A 38 -8.34 -8.04 -1.26
C GLN A 38 -7.68 -7.94 -2.64
N LYS A 39 -8.30 -8.54 -3.65
CA LYS A 39 -7.84 -8.49 -5.05
C LYS A 39 -6.37 -8.91 -5.21
N GLY A 40 -5.98 -10.02 -4.57
CA GLY A 40 -4.61 -10.52 -4.62
C GLY A 40 -3.57 -9.56 -4.02
N GLY A 41 -3.93 -8.83 -2.97
CA GLY A 41 -3.03 -7.85 -2.34
C GLY A 41 -2.99 -6.49 -3.05
N ARG A 42 -3.87 -6.21 -4.01
CA ARG A 42 -3.97 -4.87 -4.63
C ARG A 42 -4.79 -3.87 -3.84
N VAL A 43 -5.56 -4.34 -2.85
CA VAL A 43 -6.38 -3.49 -1.97
C VAL A 43 -6.15 -3.89 -0.52
N ALA A 44 -5.85 -2.91 0.33
CA ALA A 44 -5.83 -3.06 1.78
C ALA A 44 -7.04 -2.29 2.35
N ARG A 45 -7.95 -3.00 3.01
CA ARG A 45 -9.18 -2.43 3.57
C ARG A 45 -9.15 -2.53 5.09
N ARG A 46 -9.41 -1.43 5.79
CA ARG A 46 -9.61 -1.45 7.25
C ARG A 46 -11.00 -1.99 7.56
N LYS A 47 -11.09 -3.13 8.26
CA LYS A 47 -12.38 -3.78 8.58
C LYS A 47 -13.07 -3.19 9.81
N GLU A 48 -12.33 -2.78 10.83
CA GLU A 48 -12.86 -2.31 12.12
C GLU A 48 -11.85 -1.43 12.87
N SER A 49 -12.31 -0.74 13.92
CA SER A 49 -11.51 0.17 14.76
C SER A 49 -10.85 1.33 14.00
N PHE A 50 -10.15 2.20 14.73
CA PHE A 50 -9.29 3.26 14.20
C PHE A 50 -7.79 2.91 14.26
N CYS A 51 -7.41 1.89 15.02
CA CYS A 51 -6.01 1.49 15.26
C CYS A 51 -5.64 0.18 14.54
N LYS A 52 -4.36 -0.20 14.57
CA LYS A 52 -3.85 -1.46 13.98
C LYS A 52 -4.20 -1.59 12.49
N GLY A 53 -4.16 -0.46 11.78
CA GLY A 53 -4.51 -0.31 10.36
C GLY A 53 -3.30 -0.15 9.44
N LEU A 54 -2.11 -0.56 9.89
CA LEU A 54 -0.87 -0.41 9.12
C LEU A 54 -0.81 -1.46 7.99
N ALA A 55 -0.36 -1.04 6.80
CA ALA A 55 -0.09 -1.92 5.68
C ALA A 55 1.24 -1.51 5.03
N PHE A 56 1.99 -2.49 4.53
CA PHE A 56 3.29 -2.29 3.91
C PHE A 56 3.25 -2.64 2.43
N SER A 57 4.23 -2.18 1.65
CA SER A 57 4.41 -2.63 0.27
C SER A 57 4.93 -4.07 0.23
N ASN A 58 4.46 -4.86 -0.74
CA ASN A 58 4.85 -6.27 -0.89
C ASN A 58 6.28 -6.49 -1.40
N ARG A 59 6.95 -5.40 -1.77
CA ARG A 59 8.37 -5.34 -2.15
C ARG A 59 8.93 -3.96 -1.80
N PRO A 60 10.26 -3.79 -1.78
CA PRO A 60 10.88 -2.47 -1.69
C PRO A 60 10.41 -1.55 -2.83
N VAL A 61 10.19 -0.28 -2.49
CA VAL A 61 9.95 0.80 -3.45
C VAL A 61 11.30 1.41 -3.80
N THR A 62 11.62 1.48 -5.08
CA THR A 62 12.91 2.02 -5.53
C THR A 62 12.89 3.54 -5.49
N VAL A 63 14.05 4.16 -5.29
CA VAL A 63 14.20 5.62 -5.47
C VAL A 63 13.74 6.00 -6.88
N ASN A 64 12.99 7.10 -6.99
CA ASN A 64 12.37 7.58 -8.22
C ASN A 64 11.25 6.69 -8.80
N GLU A 65 10.80 5.64 -8.10
CA GLU A 65 9.59 4.90 -8.49
C GLU A 65 8.34 5.75 -8.26
N ASN A 66 7.47 5.83 -9.27
CA ASN A 66 6.19 6.53 -9.15
C ASN A 66 5.16 5.62 -8.47
N VAL A 67 4.85 5.91 -7.20
CA VAL A 67 3.83 5.18 -6.44
C VAL A 67 2.50 5.92 -6.47
N CYS A 68 1.43 5.21 -6.82
CA CYS A 68 0.08 5.76 -6.79
C CYS A 68 -0.85 4.90 -5.95
N ILE A 69 -1.53 5.53 -4.99
CA ILE A 69 -2.51 4.93 -4.10
C ILE A 69 -3.88 5.50 -4.46
N ARG A 70 -4.86 4.62 -4.66
CA ARG A 70 -6.25 5.01 -4.93
C ARG A 70 -7.10 4.75 -3.68
N LEU A 71 -7.79 5.78 -3.21
CA LEU A 71 -8.82 5.62 -2.18
C LEU A 71 -10.07 5.02 -2.82
N THR A 72 -10.38 3.77 -2.49
CA THR A 72 -11.54 3.06 -3.05
C THR A 72 -12.78 3.16 -2.18
N GLU A 73 -12.60 3.31 -0.87
CA GLU A 73 -13.66 3.39 0.13
C GLU A 73 -13.26 4.41 1.21
N VAL A 74 -14.23 5.15 1.72
CA VAL A 74 -14.06 6.07 2.86
C VAL A 74 -15.20 5.82 3.84
N SER A 75 -14.86 5.60 5.11
CA SER A 75 -15.86 5.42 6.16
C SER A 75 -16.24 6.77 6.76
N THR A 76 -17.54 7.05 6.86
CA THR A 76 -18.09 8.24 7.50
C THR A 76 -18.21 8.12 9.02
N SER A 77 -17.98 6.92 9.58
CA SER A 77 -18.12 6.63 11.01
C SER A 77 -16.90 7.04 11.84
N TRP A 78 -15.84 7.55 11.21
CA TRP A 78 -14.58 7.90 11.86
C TRP A 78 -14.09 9.26 11.37
N SER A 79 -13.61 10.09 12.29
CA SER A 79 -12.83 11.28 11.97
C SER A 79 -11.34 10.97 12.03
N GLY A 80 -10.54 11.56 11.14
CA GLY A 80 -9.09 11.38 11.12
C GLY A 80 -8.49 11.49 9.72
N VAL A 81 -7.21 11.12 9.63
CA VAL A 81 -6.44 11.20 8.38
C VAL A 81 -5.81 9.85 8.05
N LEU A 82 -5.62 9.59 6.75
CA LEU A 82 -4.73 8.54 6.27
C LEU A 82 -3.29 9.04 6.36
N ARG A 83 -2.38 8.22 6.88
CA ARG A 83 -0.94 8.49 6.88
C ARG A 83 -0.26 7.53 5.92
N PHE A 84 0.76 8.03 5.22
CA PHE A 84 1.64 7.23 4.39
C PHE A 84 3.06 7.76 4.55
N GLY A 85 4.04 6.90 4.25
CA GLY A 85 5.44 7.20 4.40
C GLY A 85 6.27 6.02 3.94
N VAL A 86 7.56 6.05 4.27
CA VAL A 86 8.51 4.98 3.94
C VAL A 86 9.19 4.49 5.21
N THR A 87 9.67 3.25 5.16
CA THR A 87 10.48 2.64 6.22
C THR A 87 11.60 1.82 5.59
N ASN A 88 12.72 1.71 6.28
CA ASN A 88 13.82 0.80 5.94
C ASN A 88 13.71 -0.55 6.66
N VAL A 89 12.62 -0.79 7.41
CA VAL A 89 12.37 -2.04 8.11
C VAL A 89 11.62 -3.00 7.20
N ASP A 90 12.16 -4.20 7.02
CA ASP A 90 11.49 -5.27 6.27
C ASP A 90 10.20 -5.68 7.01
N PRO A 91 9.01 -5.63 6.36
CA PRO A 91 7.76 -6.07 6.96
C PRO A 91 7.80 -7.50 7.53
N GLU A 92 8.64 -8.36 6.96
CA GLU A 92 8.82 -9.74 7.41
C GLU A 92 9.28 -9.86 8.86
N THR A 93 10.00 -8.85 9.36
CA THR A 93 10.41 -8.76 10.78
C THR A 93 9.23 -8.74 11.74
N TYR A 94 8.03 -8.36 11.27
CA TYR A 94 6.80 -8.35 12.04
C TYR A 94 5.93 -9.61 11.83
N ARG A 95 6.42 -10.67 11.17
CA ARG A 95 5.57 -11.86 10.92
C ARG A 95 5.09 -12.54 12.19
N THR A 96 5.93 -12.58 13.22
CA THR A 96 5.68 -13.28 14.49
C THR A 96 5.41 -12.34 15.66
N ILE A 97 5.45 -11.03 15.43
CA ILE A 97 5.21 -9.99 16.42
C ILE A 97 4.15 -9.01 15.94
N GLN A 98 3.57 -8.20 16.82
CA GLN A 98 2.62 -7.19 16.37
C GLN A 98 3.31 -6.07 15.61
N VAL A 99 2.74 -5.70 14.47
CA VAL A 99 3.14 -4.47 13.76
C VAL A 99 2.92 -3.24 14.66
N PRO A 100 3.72 -2.18 14.51
CA PRO A 100 3.54 -0.94 15.26
C PRO A 100 2.14 -0.34 15.10
N LYS A 101 1.71 0.43 16.12
CA LYS A 101 0.39 1.08 16.16
C LYS A 101 0.31 2.31 15.27
#